data_AF-A0A6B3FAE1-F1
#
_entry.id   AF-A0A6B3FAE1-F1
#
_cell.length_a   1.000
_cell.length_b   1.000
_cell.length_c   1.000
_cell.angle_alpha   90.00
_cell.angle_beta   90.00
_cell.angle_gamma   90.00
#
_symmetry.space_group_name_H-M   'P 1'
#
loop_
_entity.id
_entity.type
_entity.pdbx_description
1 polymer ?
#
loop_
_entity_poly.entity_id
_entity_poly.type
_entity_poly.pdbx_seq_one_letter_code
_entity_poly.pdbx_strand_id
1 'polypeptide(L)' 'MIAGGPCRSGDDDKCGNGDCPTVYVTPEPGMLAIQGYDVAHPTRDGESVVLIPEDILKEAARVRGWL' A
#
# COMPACT_ATOMS: atom_id res chain seq x y z
N MET A 1 -3.36 -14.18 -1.05
CA MET A 1 -2.74 -13.69 0.19
C MET A 1 -2.64 -12.18 0.07
N ILE A 2 -3.32 -11.43 0.94
CA ILE A 2 -3.25 -9.97 0.95
C ILE A 2 -2.20 -9.60 1.99
N ALA A 3 -1.08 -9.02 1.56
CA ALA A 3 -0.33 -8.15 2.46
C ALA A 3 -1.21 -6.90 2.63
N GLY A 4 -1.88 -6.80 3.78
CA GLY A 4 -2.87 -5.76 4.09
C GLY A 4 -4.33 -6.15 3.85
N GLY A 5 -4.81 -7.27 4.43
CA GLY A 5 -6.22 -7.66 4.37
C GLY A 5 -7.20 -6.56 4.86
N PRO A 6 -8.51 -6.69 4.59
CA PRO A 6 -9.49 -5.67 4.97
C PRO A 6 -9.41 -5.40 6.48
N CYS A 7 -9.40 -4.12 6.87
CA CYS A 7 -9.49 -3.73 8.28
C CYS A 7 -10.76 -4.34 8.87
N ARG A 8 -10.61 -5.44 9.61
CA ARG A 8 -11.70 -6.02 10.39
C ARG A 8 -11.79 -5.22 11.68
N SER A 9 -12.91 -4.53 11.88
CA SER A 9 -13.27 -3.86 13.13
C SER A 9 -13.65 -4.85 14.24
N GLY A 10 -12.88 -5.94 14.39
CA GLY A 10 -13.15 -7.00 15.36
C GLY A 10 -11.88 -7.32 16.15
N ASP A 11 -12.09 -7.69 17.41
CA ASP A 11 -11.15 -7.85 18.55
C ASP A 11 -9.98 -8.85 18.36
N ASP A 12 -9.33 -8.88 17.20
CA ASP A 12 -8.08 -9.60 16.96
C ASP A 12 -6.96 -8.58 16.74
N ASP A 13 -6.16 -8.37 17.78
CA ASP A 13 -5.09 -7.37 17.96
C ASP A 13 -3.87 -7.50 17.02
N LYS A 14 -4.06 -7.74 15.72
CA LYS A 14 -2.98 -7.59 14.73
C LYS A 14 -3.06 -6.32 13.88
N CYS A 15 -4.10 -5.51 14.11
CA CYS A 15 -4.13 -4.07 13.80
C CYS A 15 -4.15 -3.22 15.09
N GLY A 16 -3.61 -3.76 16.20
CA GLY A 16 -3.76 -3.23 17.56
C GLY A 16 -2.90 -2.03 17.96
N ASN A 17 -2.17 -1.40 17.02
CA ASN A 17 -1.30 -0.24 17.29
C ASN A 17 -1.65 1.02 16.48
N GLY A 18 -2.79 1.06 15.80
CA GLY A 18 -3.22 2.24 15.03
C GLY A 18 -2.67 2.33 13.61
N ASP A 19 -1.82 1.41 13.19
CA ASP A 19 -1.27 1.39 11.83
C ASP A 19 -2.09 0.46 10.94
N CYS A 20 -2.95 1.07 10.11
CA CYS A 20 -3.51 0.38 8.95
C CYS A 20 -2.39 0.06 7.95
N PRO A 21 -2.41 -1.09 7.26
CA PRO A 21 -1.43 -1.41 6.24
C PRO A 21 -1.45 -0.33 5.15
N THR A 22 -0.28 0.18 4.78
CA THR A 22 -0.10 1.24 3.77
C THR A 22 0.23 0.69 2.38
N VAL A 23 0.38 -0.63 2.29
CA VAL A 23 0.65 -1.38 1.05
C VAL A 23 -0.37 -2.50 0.93
N TYR A 24 -0.97 -2.66 -0.26
CA TYR A 24 -2.03 -3.62 -0.53
C TYR A 24 -1.74 -4.44 -1.78
N VAL A 25 -2.08 -5.72 -1.74
CA VAL A 25 -2.10 -6.58 -2.94
C VAL A 25 -3.41 -6.35 -3.68
N THR A 26 -3.32 -6.05 -4.97
CA THR A 26 -4.50 -5.84 -5.82
C THR A 26 -4.93 -7.14 -6.50
N PRO A 27 -6.18 -7.22 -7.00
CA PRO A 27 -6.62 -8.29 -7.89
C PRO A 27 -5.84 -8.32 -9.21
N GLU A 28 -5.30 -7.17 -9.64
CA GLU A 28 -4.51 -7.04 -10.86
C GLU A 28 -3.12 -7.69 -10.70
N PRO A 29 -2.75 -8.64 -11.57
CA PRO A 29 -1.46 -9.32 -11.49
C PRO A 29 -0.28 -8.35 -11.63
N GLY A 30 0.67 -8.43 -10.71
CA GLY A 30 1.89 -7.61 -10.73
C GLY A 30 1.70 -6.18 -10.21
N MET A 31 0.50 -5.82 -9.78
CA MET A 31 0.20 -4.50 -9.24
C MET A 31 0.15 -4.52 -7.70
N LEU A 32 0.59 -3.42 -7.11
CA LEU A 32 0.43 -3.11 -5.68
C LEU A 32 -0.24 -1.75 -5.57
N ALA A 33 -1.17 -1.61 -4.63
CA ALA A 33 -1.64 -0.29 -4.24
C ALA A 33 -0.82 0.17 -3.03
N ILE A 34 -0.30 1.40 -3.11
CA ILE A 34 0.50 2.01 -2.06
C ILE A 34 -0.16 3.32 -1.67
N GLN A 35 -0.35 3.55 -0.38
CA GLN A 35 -0.90 4.80 0.13
C GLN A 35 0.11 5.94 -0.05
N GLY A 36 -0.34 7.02 -0.69
CA GLY A 36 0.44 8.24 -0.89
C GLY A 36 -0.48 9.44 -1.09
N TYR A 37 0.11 10.58 -1.43
CA TYR A 37 -0.63 11.81 -1.74
C TYR A 37 -0.50 12.13 -3.21
N ASP A 38 -1.59 12.37 -3.92
CA ASP A 38 -1.51 12.83 -5.30
C ASP A 38 -0.75 14.17 -5.39
N VAL A 39 0.06 14.30 -6.44
CA VAL A 39 0.71 15.57 -6.77
C VAL A 39 0.19 16.09 -8.09
N ALA A 40 0.14 17.41 -8.24
CA ALA A 40 -0.30 18.07 -9.47
C ALA A 40 0.80 17.96 -10.55
N HIS A 41 0.94 16.78 -11.14
CA HIS A 41 1.82 16.50 -12.28
C HIS A 41 1.01 15.87 -13.43
N PRO A 42 1.27 16.27 -14.68
CA PRO A 42 0.60 15.65 -15.83
C PRO A 42 1.01 14.18 -15.97
N THR A 43 0.01 13.30 -16.11
CA THR A 43 0.16 11.85 -16.34
C THR A 43 -0.74 11.40 -17.49
N ARG A 44 -0.54 10.17 -17.98
CA ARG A 44 -1.44 9.54 -18.95
C ARG A 44 -2.72 9.05 -18.26
N ASP A 45 -3.73 8.74 -19.06
CA ASP A 45 -4.97 8.15 -18.57
C ASP A 45 -4.69 6.85 -17.79
N GLY A 46 -5.18 6.79 -16.55
CA GLY A 46 -4.99 5.65 -15.65
C GLY A 46 -3.70 5.67 -14.82
N GLU A 47 -2.85 6.69 -14.98
CA GLU A 47 -1.63 6.87 -14.18
C GLU A 47 -1.78 8.05 -13.20
N SER A 48 -1.20 7.94 -12.01
CA SER A 48 -1.05 9.06 -11.05
C SER A 48 0.40 9.16 -10.59
N VAL A 49 0.86 10.39 -10.33
CA VAL A 49 2.08 10.60 -9.55
C VAL A 49 1.64 10.85 -8.12
N VAL A 50 2.20 10.05 -7.21
CA VAL A 50 1.94 10.16 -5.77
C VAL A 50 3.23 10.39 -5.01
N LEU A 51 3.15 11.18 -3.95
CA LEU A 51 4.16 11.26 -2.91
C LEU A 51 3.98 10.08 -1.96
N ILE A 52 4.96 9.19 -1.93
CA ILE A 52 4.98 8.02 -1.06
C ILE A 52 6.05 8.24 0.01
N PRO A 53 5.71 8.13 1.30
CA PRO A 53 6.70 8.03 2.37
C PRO A 53 7.72 6.93 2.11
N GLU A 54 9.00 7.22 2.35
CA GLU A 54 10.11 6.32 2.00
C GLU A 54 10.02 4.96 2.69
N ASP A 55 9.57 4.94 3.95
CA ASP A 55 9.32 3.76 4.76
C ASP A 55 8.22 2.87 4.14
N ILE A 56 7.14 3.47 3.63
CA ILE A 56 6.07 2.74 2.94
C ILE A 56 6.61 2.10 1.65
N LEU A 57 7.45 2.82 0.89
CA LEU A 57 8.07 2.26 -0.32
C LEU A 57 9.02 1.09 0.01
N LYS A 58 9.82 1.23 1.07
CA LYS A 58 10.70 0.15 1.56
C LYS A 58 9.90 -1.06 2.01
N GLU A 59 8.80 -0.84 2.70
CA GLU A 59 7.90 -1.91 3.13
C GLU A 59 7.29 -2.64 1.93
N ALA A 60 6.88 -1.90 0.89
CA ALA A 60 6.39 -2.49 -0.36
C ALA A 60 7.43 -3.41 -1.02
N ALA A 61 8.70 -2.98 -1.06
CA ALA A 61 9.79 -3.81 -1.59
C ALA A 61 10.04 -5.06 -0.72
N ARG A 62 10.03 -4.92 0.61
CA ARG A 62 10.19 -6.02 1.56
C ARG A 62 9.10 -7.09 1.40
N VAL A 63 7.83 -6.70 1.34
CA VAL A 63 6.71 -7.66 1.22
C VAL A 63 6.70 -8.39 -0.13
N ARG A 64 7.36 -7.86 -1.16
CA ARG A 64 7.57 -8.52 -2.45
C ARG A 64 8.81 -9.42 -2.51
N GLY A 65 9.65 -9.41 -1.46
CA GLY A 65 10.92 -10.13 -1.46
C GLY A 65 11.96 -9.52 -2.39
N TRP A 66 11.89 -8.20 -2.61
CA TRP A 66 12.87 -7.46 -3.41
C TRP A 66 14.04 -6.92 -2.56
N LEU A 67 13.95 -7.09 -1.24
CA LEU A 67 14.95 -6.72 -0.23
C LEU A 67 15.15 -7.89 0.74
#